data_AF-A0A0P6XXF2-F1
#
_entry.id   AF-A0A0P6XXF2-F1
#
_cell.length_a   1.000
_cell.length_b   1.000
_cell.length_c   1.000
_cell.angle_alpha   90.00
_cell.angle_beta   90.00
_cell.angle_gamma   90.00
#
_symmetry.space_group_name_H-M   'P 1'
#
loop_
_entity.id
_entity.type
_entity.pdbx_description
1 polymer ?
#
loop_
_entity_poly.entity_id
_entity_poly.type
_entity_poly.pdbx_seq_one_letter_code
_entity_poly.pdbx_strand_id
1 'polypeptide(L)'
;MSKEKQVRFIPFHAINEFMLPEYRLKLLQEVFGNFDRLSEERQAAINRLVKKLVKVAGFRNSTLAPAALKSRASVSAFERSPEMVAQICQAWFELHTDLAAKVVAFLQSRGWEVLPVEADRAVLPGFLTRWPEKDNFVTLDDAFAEAYPEDTTHEYDLNMMIVWVSGRLPVELVAEESENLPSEE
;
A
#
# COMPACT_ATOMS: atom_id res chain seq x y z
N MET A 1 -36.10 4.96 0.74
CA MET A 1 -35.24 4.98 -0.47
C MET A 1 -33.82 4.76 -0.03
N SER A 2 -33.35 3.52 -0.09
CA SER A 2 -32.00 3.13 0.33
C SER A 2 -31.00 3.79 -0.61
N LYS A 3 -30.17 4.69 -0.08
CA LYS A 3 -28.99 5.18 -0.82
C LYS A 3 -28.08 3.98 -1.03
N GLU A 4 -28.04 3.46 -2.25
CA GLU A 4 -27.02 2.49 -2.64
C GLU A 4 -25.65 3.07 -2.27
N LYS A 5 -24.97 2.43 -1.33
CA LYS A 5 -23.59 2.77 -0.94
C LYS A 5 -22.70 2.46 -2.14
N GLN A 6 -22.52 3.41 -3.03
CA GLN A 6 -21.57 3.27 -4.12
C GLN A 6 -20.17 3.17 -3.52
N VAL A 7 -19.53 2.03 -3.74
CA VAL A 7 -18.12 1.82 -3.44
C VAL A 7 -17.32 2.79 -4.32
N ARG A 8 -16.59 3.71 -3.68
CA ARG A 8 -15.74 4.69 -4.36
C ARG A 8 -14.29 4.27 -4.28
N PHE A 9 -13.64 4.22 -5.45
CA PHE A 9 -12.21 3.98 -5.55
C PHE A 9 -11.50 5.26 -5.97
N ILE A 10 -10.33 5.48 -5.38
CA ILE A 10 -9.36 6.50 -5.80
C ILE A 10 -8.08 5.82 -6.28
N PRO A 11 -7.40 6.38 -7.30
CA PRO A 11 -6.24 5.72 -7.89
C PRO A 11 -5.10 5.56 -6.89
N PHE A 12 -4.27 4.54 -7.04
CA PHE A 12 -3.19 4.25 -6.10
C PHE A 12 -2.20 5.39 -5.87
N HIS A 13 -1.96 6.26 -6.86
CA HIS A 13 -1.08 7.41 -6.64
C HIS A 13 -1.64 8.46 -5.67
N ALA A 14 -2.90 8.35 -5.25
CA ALA A 14 -3.47 9.18 -4.19
C ALA A 14 -2.82 8.96 -2.82
N ILE A 15 -2.16 7.81 -2.59
CA ILE A 15 -1.39 7.58 -1.34
C ILE A 15 -0.28 8.61 -1.15
N ASN A 16 0.20 9.23 -2.24
CA ASN A 16 1.25 10.23 -2.17
C ASN A 16 0.82 11.43 -1.29
N GLU A 17 -0.46 11.79 -1.24
CA GLU A 17 -0.95 12.86 -0.37
C GLU A 17 -0.74 12.56 1.13
N PHE A 18 -0.57 11.29 1.49
CA PHE A 18 -0.35 10.82 2.86
C PHE A 18 1.09 10.36 3.13
N MET A 19 1.96 10.42 2.11
CA MET A 19 3.30 9.85 2.16
C MET A 19 4.37 10.93 2.03
N LEU A 20 5.30 10.99 2.99
CA LEU A 20 6.44 11.90 2.95
C LEU A 20 7.32 11.64 1.71
N PRO A 21 7.85 12.68 1.05
CA PRO A 21 8.72 12.53 -0.13
C PRO A 21 9.92 11.60 0.11
N GLU A 22 10.54 11.69 1.29
CA GLU A 22 11.69 10.88 1.68
C GLU A 22 11.30 9.41 1.85
N TYR A 23 10.10 9.16 2.37
CA TYR A 23 9.57 7.80 2.51
C TYR A 23 9.26 7.17 1.15
N ARG A 24 8.72 7.94 0.18
CA ARG A 24 8.54 7.47 -1.22
C ARG A 24 9.87 7.01 -1.82
N LEU A 25 10.93 7.79 -1.59
CA LEU A 25 12.27 7.44 -2.07
C LEU A 25 12.83 6.20 -1.36
N LYS A 26 12.66 6.10 -0.03
CA LYS A 26 13.05 4.92 0.77
C LYS A 26 12.41 3.66 0.20
N LEU A 27 11.10 3.70 -0.05
CA LEU A 27 10.32 2.58 -0.55
C LEU A 27 10.80 2.14 -1.95
N LEU A 28 11.04 3.09 -2.86
CA LEU A 28 11.64 2.81 -4.17
C LEU A 28 13.04 2.21 -4.06
N GLN A 29 13.89 2.76 -3.18
CA GLN A 29 15.25 2.27 -2.95
C GLN A 29 15.27 0.83 -2.45
N GLU A 30 14.39 0.51 -1.52
CA GLU A 30 14.26 -0.82 -0.95
C GLU A 30 13.79 -1.84 -2.01
N VAL A 31 12.74 -1.51 -2.76
CA VAL A 31 12.20 -2.38 -3.82
C VAL A 31 13.23 -2.60 -4.92
N PHE A 32 13.91 -1.55 -5.40
CA PHE A 32 14.94 -1.73 -6.42
C PHE A 32 16.24 -2.34 -5.89
N GLY A 33 16.53 -2.19 -4.60
CA GLY A 33 17.69 -2.78 -3.94
C GLY A 33 17.55 -4.29 -3.68
N ASN A 34 16.32 -4.77 -3.53
CA ASN A 34 15.98 -6.18 -3.32
C ASN A 34 15.22 -6.79 -4.51
N PHE A 35 15.43 -6.24 -5.71
CA PHE A 35 14.59 -6.55 -6.86
C PHE A 35 14.64 -8.02 -7.29
N ASP A 36 15.77 -8.68 -7.07
CA ASP A 36 16.02 -10.09 -7.33
C ASP A 36 15.28 -11.04 -6.38
N ARG A 37 14.82 -10.54 -5.23
CA ARG A 37 14.02 -11.29 -4.24
C ARG A 37 12.52 -11.31 -4.57
N LEU A 38 12.09 -10.48 -5.52
CA LEU A 38 10.69 -10.40 -5.96
C LEU A 38 10.35 -11.55 -6.91
N SER A 39 9.06 -11.87 -7.03
CA SER A 39 8.59 -12.83 -8.04
C SER A 39 8.94 -12.39 -9.47
N GLU A 40 9.14 -13.34 -10.39
CA GLU A 40 9.47 -13.03 -11.79
C GLU A 40 8.40 -12.16 -12.46
N GLU A 41 7.13 -12.40 -12.13
CA GLU A 41 6.00 -11.60 -12.61
C GLU A 41 6.10 -10.15 -12.13
N ARG A 42 6.38 -9.93 -10.83
CA ARG A 42 6.56 -8.59 -10.28
C ARG A 42 7.75 -7.88 -10.91
N GLN A 43 8.87 -8.58 -11.09
CA GLN A 43 10.04 -8.05 -11.77
C GLN A 43 9.74 -7.63 -13.22
N ALA A 44 9.01 -8.46 -13.97
CA ALA A 44 8.62 -8.16 -15.34
C ALA A 44 7.69 -6.94 -15.43
N ALA A 45 6.68 -6.88 -14.56
CA ALA A 45 5.72 -5.78 -14.51
C ALA A 45 6.39 -4.43 -14.18
N ILE A 46 7.26 -4.39 -13.14
CA ILE A 46 8.01 -3.18 -12.79
C ILE A 46 8.97 -2.80 -13.92
N ASN A 47 9.69 -3.75 -14.52
CA ASN A 47 10.60 -3.45 -15.63
C ASN A 47 9.87 -2.86 -16.84
N ARG A 48 8.66 -3.33 -17.16
CA ARG A 48 7.82 -2.74 -18.21
C ARG A 48 7.53 -1.28 -17.93
N LEU A 49 7.16 -0.96 -16.68
CA LEU A 49 6.88 0.41 -16.25
C LEU A 49 8.13 1.29 -16.27
N VAL A 50 9.26 0.80 -15.80
CA VAL A 50 10.55 1.52 -15.84
C VAL A 50 10.93 1.86 -17.28
N LYS A 51 10.80 0.91 -18.23
CA LYS A 51 11.06 1.18 -19.67
C LYS A 51 10.13 2.26 -20.23
N LYS A 52 8.87 2.28 -19.82
CA LYS A 52 7.83 3.17 -20.35
C LYS A 52 7.89 4.57 -19.74
N LEU A 53 8.15 4.68 -18.44
CA LEU A 53 7.90 5.90 -17.65
C LEU A 53 9.17 6.55 -17.11
N VAL A 54 10.30 5.83 -17.04
CA VAL A 54 11.49 6.28 -16.32
C VAL A 54 12.66 6.49 -17.27
N LYS A 55 13.29 7.66 -17.17
CA LYS A 55 14.52 7.99 -17.90
C LYS A 55 15.66 8.21 -16.92
N VAL A 56 16.68 7.36 -16.98
CA VAL A 56 17.89 7.53 -16.17
C VAL A 56 19.00 8.11 -17.05
N ALA A 57 19.57 9.24 -16.62
CA ALA A 57 20.68 9.87 -17.34
C ALA A 57 21.87 8.91 -17.47
N GLY A 58 22.43 8.82 -18.69
CA GLY A 58 23.53 7.90 -18.99
C GLY A 58 23.10 6.48 -19.37
N PHE A 59 21.80 6.14 -19.30
CA PHE A 59 21.31 4.80 -19.63
C PHE A 59 20.33 4.84 -20.82
N ARG A 60 20.65 4.08 -21.87
CA ARG A 60 19.72 3.83 -22.98
C ARG A 60 18.56 2.93 -22.54
N ASN A 61 18.84 1.97 -21.67
CA ASN A 61 17.84 1.13 -21.02
C ASN A 61 17.85 1.38 -19.51
N SER A 62 16.85 2.13 -19.03
CA SER A 62 16.69 2.47 -17.61
C SER A 62 16.60 1.26 -16.69
N THR A 63 16.21 0.07 -17.17
CA THR A 63 16.13 -1.14 -16.32
C THR A 63 17.51 -1.63 -15.88
N LEU A 64 18.57 -1.30 -16.62
CA LEU A 64 19.94 -1.69 -16.30
C LEU A 64 20.65 -0.68 -15.39
N ALA A 65 19.98 0.43 -15.03
CA ALA A 65 20.55 1.41 -14.13
C ALA A 65 20.71 0.85 -12.70
N PRO A 66 21.77 1.28 -11.97
CA PRO A 66 21.93 0.99 -10.55
C PRO A 66 20.67 1.36 -9.74
N ALA A 67 20.33 0.55 -8.74
CA ALA A 67 19.12 0.70 -7.93
C ALA A 67 18.93 2.13 -7.42
N ALA A 68 19.97 2.74 -6.84
CA ALA A 68 19.89 4.11 -6.31
C ALA A 68 19.56 5.17 -7.38
N LEU A 69 20.15 5.06 -8.59
CA LEU A 69 19.86 5.99 -9.69
C LEU A 69 18.45 5.76 -10.24
N LYS A 70 18.06 4.50 -10.40
CA LYS A 70 16.73 4.09 -10.85
C LYS A 70 15.65 4.58 -9.89
N SER A 71 15.89 4.48 -8.58
CA SER A 71 14.97 4.93 -7.53
C SER A 71 14.70 6.43 -7.64
N ARG A 72 15.76 7.25 -7.68
CA ARG A 72 15.63 8.72 -7.83
C ARG A 72 14.90 9.10 -9.12
N ALA A 73 15.23 8.44 -10.23
CA ALA A 73 14.58 8.71 -11.51
C ALA A 73 13.10 8.26 -11.55
N SER A 74 12.72 7.32 -10.69
CA SER A 74 11.36 6.75 -10.64
C SER A 74 10.38 7.55 -9.80
N VAL A 75 10.84 8.51 -8.98
CA VAL A 75 9.98 9.30 -8.07
C VAL A 75 8.83 9.97 -8.83
N SER A 76 9.11 10.69 -9.92
CA SER A 76 8.05 11.37 -10.68
C SER A 76 7.06 10.39 -11.34
N ALA A 77 7.52 9.19 -11.72
CA ALA A 77 6.62 8.16 -12.24
C ALA A 77 5.74 7.57 -11.12
N PHE A 78 6.29 7.35 -9.93
CA PHE A 78 5.57 6.91 -8.75
C PHE A 78 4.50 7.94 -8.33
N GLU A 79 4.81 9.23 -8.39
CA GLU A 79 3.86 10.29 -8.00
C GLU A 79 2.64 10.40 -8.92
N ARG A 80 2.77 9.95 -10.18
CA ARG A 80 1.77 10.24 -11.22
C ARG A 80 1.09 9.01 -11.80
N SER A 81 1.71 7.83 -11.69
CA SER A 81 1.21 6.60 -12.31
C SER A 81 0.58 5.69 -11.26
N PRO A 82 -0.76 5.48 -11.29
CA PRO A 82 -1.41 4.52 -10.40
C PRO A 82 -0.79 3.12 -10.51
N GLU A 83 -0.46 2.69 -11.73
CA GLU A 83 0.13 1.37 -11.99
C GLU A 83 1.53 1.24 -11.39
N MET A 84 2.33 2.32 -11.41
CA MET A 84 3.66 2.33 -10.78
C MET A 84 3.54 2.18 -9.26
N VAL A 85 2.64 2.94 -8.64
CA VAL A 85 2.43 2.83 -7.18
C VAL A 85 1.95 1.44 -6.81
N ALA A 86 0.97 0.90 -7.53
CA ALA A 86 0.44 -0.44 -7.27
C ALA A 86 1.55 -1.50 -7.26
N GLN A 87 2.38 -1.52 -8.32
CA GLN A 87 3.44 -2.50 -8.48
C GLN A 87 4.56 -2.33 -7.44
N ILE A 88 4.90 -1.10 -7.10
CA ILE A 88 5.95 -0.81 -6.12
C ILE A 88 5.47 -1.12 -4.68
N CYS A 89 4.23 -0.77 -4.32
CA CYS A 89 3.67 -1.08 -3.00
C CYS A 89 3.48 -2.60 -2.82
N GLN A 90 3.02 -3.29 -3.86
CA GLN A 90 2.91 -4.75 -3.82
C GLN A 90 4.27 -5.45 -3.75
N ALA A 91 5.28 -4.94 -4.46
CA ALA A 91 6.65 -5.44 -4.32
C ALA A 91 7.19 -5.22 -2.90
N TRP A 92 6.95 -4.05 -2.32
CA TRP A 92 7.35 -3.78 -0.94
C TRP A 92 6.63 -4.72 0.05
N PHE A 93 5.34 -4.97 -0.16
CA PHE A 93 4.57 -5.96 0.59
C PHE A 93 5.18 -7.38 0.49
N GLU A 94 5.55 -7.83 -0.71
CA GLU A 94 6.21 -9.12 -0.96
C GLU A 94 7.56 -9.25 -0.22
N LEU A 95 8.25 -8.13 0.02
CA LEU A 95 9.50 -8.11 0.79
C LEU A 95 9.28 -8.13 2.31
N HIS A 96 8.06 -7.88 2.78
CA HIS A 96 7.70 -7.69 4.20
C HIS A 96 6.55 -8.61 4.64
N THR A 97 6.56 -9.86 4.20
CA THR A 97 5.48 -10.83 4.47
C THR A 97 5.23 -11.06 5.96
N ASP A 98 6.27 -10.99 6.79
CA ASP A 98 6.14 -11.16 8.24
C ASP A 98 5.33 -10.02 8.87
N LEU A 99 5.64 -8.77 8.49
CA LEU A 99 4.87 -7.60 8.90
C LEU A 99 3.44 -7.66 8.34
N ALA A 100 3.29 -8.05 7.08
CA ALA A 100 1.98 -8.20 6.44
C ALA A 100 1.07 -9.18 7.19
N ALA A 101 1.60 -10.35 7.57
CA ALA A 101 0.87 -11.36 8.32
C ALA A 101 0.42 -10.82 9.69
N LYS A 102 1.30 -10.11 10.42
CA LYS A 102 0.95 -9.46 11.69
C LYS A 102 -0.14 -8.41 11.51
N VAL A 103 0.00 -7.53 10.51
CA VAL A 103 -0.96 -6.46 10.24
C VAL A 103 -2.33 -7.01 9.81
N VAL A 104 -2.37 -8.07 9.01
CA VAL A 104 -3.64 -8.75 8.66
C VAL A 104 -4.32 -9.29 9.91
N ALA A 105 -3.60 -10.05 10.74
CA ALA A 105 -4.16 -10.61 11.97
C ALA A 105 -4.64 -9.50 12.93
N PHE A 106 -3.84 -8.44 13.08
CA PHE A 106 -4.17 -7.26 13.87
C PHE A 106 -5.47 -6.61 13.39
N LEU A 107 -5.57 -6.24 12.12
CA LEU A 107 -6.76 -5.59 11.57
C LEU A 107 -8.00 -6.48 11.67
N GLN A 108 -7.87 -7.78 11.41
CA GLN A 108 -8.96 -8.75 11.57
C GLN A 108 -9.47 -8.82 13.01
N SER A 109 -8.58 -8.83 14.00
CA SER A 109 -8.96 -8.82 15.43
C SER A 109 -9.73 -7.56 15.84
N ARG A 110 -9.59 -6.47 15.06
CA ARG A 110 -10.32 -5.20 15.24
C ARG A 110 -11.59 -5.11 14.40
N GLY A 111 -11.95 -6.19 13.69
CA GLY A 111 -13.17 -6.27 12.88
C GLY A 111 -13.01 -5.68 11.47
N TRP A 112 -11.79 -5.49 10.97
CA TRP A 112 -11.58 -5.05 9.59
C TRP A 112 -11.75 -6.20 8.61
N GLU A 113 -12.53 -5.97 7.56
CA GLU A 113 -12.53 -6.80 6.38
C GLU A 113 -11.32 -6.47 5.51
N VAL A 114 -10.39 -7.43 5.43
CA VAL A 114 -9.17 -7.35 4.63
C VAL A 114 -9.05 -8.57 3.73
N LEU A 115 -8.44 -8.39 2.56
CA LEU A 115 -8.15 -9.51 1.66
C LEU A 115 -7.11 -10.45 2.29
N PRO A 116 -7.07 -11.74 1.88
CA PRO A 116 -6.01 -12.65 2.30
C PRO A 116 -4.60 -12.09 2.04
N VAL A 117 -3.61 -12.55 2.80
CA VAL A 117 -2.20 -12.11 2.65
C VAL A 117 -1.69 -12.43 1.24
N GLU A 118 -2.15 -13.53 0.65
CA GLU A 118 -1.72 -14.03 -0.66
C GLU A 118 -2.35 -13.27 -1.83
N ALA A 119 -3.35 -12.41 -1.57
CA ALA A 119 -4.04 -11.68 -2.63
C ALA A 119 -3.13 -10.59 -3.23
N ASP A 120 -2.99 -10.59 -4.56
CA ASP A 120 -2.36 -9.48 -5.28
C ASP A 120 -3.32 -8.28 -5.28
N ARG A 121 -2.97 -7.25 -4.52
CA ARG A 121 -3.76 -6.02 -4.41
C ARG A 121 -3.50 -5.06 -5.55
N ALA A 122 -2.41 -5.23 -6.31
CA ALA A 122 -2.07 -4.38 -7.44
C ALA A 122 -3.04 -4.54 -8.62
N VAL A 123 -3.87 -5.59 -8.63
CA VAL A 123 -4.92 -5.78 -9.66
C VAL A 123 -6.22 -5.02 -9.36
N LEU A 124 -6.35 -4.44 -8.16
CA LEU A 124 -7.52 -3.65 -7.77
C LEU A 124 -7.54 -2.30 -8.51
N PRO A 125 -8.71 -1.66 -8.68
CA PRO A 125 -8.81 -0.37 -9.37
C PRO A 125 -8.19 0.80 -8.59
N GLY A 126 -7.91 0.63 -7.29
CA GLY A 126 -7.36 1.66 -6.42
C GLY A 126 -7.69 1.41 -4.94
N PHE A 127 -7.60 2.46 -4.13
CA PHE A 127 -7.97 2.43 -2.72
C PHE A 127 -9.45 2.77 -2.52
N LEU A 128 -10.07 2.12 -1.54
CA LEU A 128 -11.34 2.55 -0.98
C LEU A 128 -11.19 3.84 -0.18
N THR A 129 -12.21 4.69 -0.18
CA THR A 129 -12.17 6.00 0.50
C THR A 129 -12.66 5.97 1.95
N ARG A 130 -13.44 4.95 2.34
CA ARG A 130 -14.07 4.87 3.66
C ARG A 130 -13.12 4.30 4.69
N TRP A 131 -12.94 5.01 5.79
CA TRP A 131 -12.06 4.64 6.89
C TRP A 131 -12.79 4.71 8.23
N PRO A 132 -12.73 3.68 9.09
CA PRO A 132 -13.41 3.70 10.40
C PRO A 132 -12.89 4.83 11.27
N GLU A 133 -13.77 5.73 11.72
CA GLU A 133 -13.39 6.92 12.50
C GLU A 133 -12.70 6.58 13.82
N LYS A 134 -13.04 5.42 14.41
CA LYS A 134 -12.45 4.90 15.64
C LYS A 134 -10.97 4.49 15.52
N ASP A 135 -10.47 4.28 14.30
CA ASP A 135 -9.17 3.67 14.03
C ASP A 135 -8.25 4.65 13.28
N ASN A 136 -7.94 5.81 13.85
CA ASN A 136 -6.92 6.69 13.27
C ASN A 136 -5.49 6.11 13.42
N PHE A 137 -4.51 6.64 12.67
CA PHE A 137 -3.14 6.10 12.69
C PHE A 137 -2.53 6.04 14.09
N VAL A 138 -2.71 7.07 14.92
CA VAL A 138 -2.20 7.06 16.31
C VAL A 138 -2.80 5.91 17.11
N THR A 139 -4.13 5.73 17.05
CA THR A 139 -4.80 4.65 17.77
C THR A 139 -4.44 3.25 17.24
N LEU A 140 -4.09 3.14 15.96
CA LEU A 140 -3.63 1.89 15.36
C LEU A 140 -2.19 1.59 15.74
N ASP A 141 -1.31 2.60 15.74
CA ASP A 141 0.08 2.48 16.16
C ASP A 141 0.17 2.05 17.63
N ASP A 142 -0.56 2.71 18.53
CA ASP A 142 -0.60 2.38 19.96
C ASP A 142 -1.13 0.96 20.20
N ALA A 143 -2.24 0.59 19.54
CA ALA A 143 -2.84 -0.73 19.70
C ALA A 143 -1.98 -1.84 19.07
N PHE A 144 -1.25 -1.56 17.99
CA PHE A 144 -0.32 -2.52 17.42
C PHE A 144 0.87 -2.76 18.34
N ALA A 145 1.42 -1.70 18.94
CA ALA A 145 2.51 -1.81 19.91
C ALA A 145 2.09 -2.60 21.17
N GLU A 146 0.84 -2.45 21.62
CA GLU A 146 0.29 -3.25 22.72
C GLU A 146 0.14 -4.73 22.34
N ALA A 147 -0.34 -5.01 21.12
CA ALA A 147 -0.53 -6.37 20.62
C ALA A 147 0.79 -7.10 20.30
N TYR A 148 1.82 -6.36 19.89
CA TYR A 148 3.14 -6.88 19.53
C TYR A 148 4.28 -6.08 20.19
N PRO A 149 4.46 -6.15 21.52
CA PRO A 149 5.42 -5.30 22.24
C PRO A 149 6.90 -5.51 21.87
N GLU A 150 7.23 -6.66 21.28
CA GLU A 150 8.57 -6.98 20.80
C GLU A 150 8.84 -6.51 19.36
N ASP A 151 7.82 -6.04 18.66
CA ASP A 151 7.95 -5.55 17.29
C ASP A 151 8.52 -4.13 17.28
N THR A 152 9.59 -3.92 16.52
CA THR A 152 10.29 -2.62 16.41
C THR A 152 10.05 -1.94 15.06
N THR A 153 9.00 -2.33 14.34
CA THR A 153 8.65 -1.73 13.05
C THR A 153 8.42 -0.23 13.22
N HIS A 154 9.00 0.55 12.31
CA HIS A 154 8.81 2.00 12.31
C HIS A 154 7.37 2.36 11.93
N GLU A 155 6.79 3.38 12.57
CA GLU A 155 5.39 3.82 12.35
C GLU A 155 5.03 4.01 10.87
N TYR A 156 5.91 4.59 10.06
CA TYR A 156 5.67 4.75 8.62
C TYR A 156 5.56 3.41 7.86
N ASP A 157 6.36 2.41 8.22
CA ASP A 157 6.28 1.08 7.60
C ASP A 157 5.01 0.34 8.04
N LEU A 158 4.64 0.47 9.32
CA LEU A 158 3.37 -0.04 9.85
C LEU A 158 2.17 0.60 9.14
N ASN A 159 2.12 1.93 9.08
CA ASN A 159 1.03 2.69 8.47
C ASN A 159 0.92 2.43 6.97
N MET A 160 2.06 2.31 6.26
CA MET A 160 2.09 1.89 4.87
C MET A 160 1.50 0.48 4.68
N MET A 161 1.88 -0.46 5.56
CA MET A 161 1.34 -1.82 5.52
C MET A 161 -0.16 -1.85 5.81
N ILE A 162 -0.65 -1.09 6.80
CA ILE A 162 -2.08 -0.98 7.13
C ILE A 162 -2.87 -0.48 5.93
N VAL A 163 -2.43 0.61 5.30
CA VAL A 163 -3.07 1.19 4.11
C VAL A 163 -3.12 0.17 2.97
N TRP A 164 -2.00 -0.51 2.70
CA TRP A 164 -1.93 -1.49 1.62
C TRP A 164 -2.80 -2.73 1.91
N VAL A 165 -2.67 -3.32 3.09
CA VAL A 165 -3.40 -4.52 3.50
C VAL A 165 -4.90 -4.30 3.51
N SER A 166 -5.35 -3.17 4.08
CA SER A 166 -6.75 -2.80 4.15
C SER A 166 -7.32 -2.39 2.79
N GLY A 167 -6.46 -1.93 1.87
CA GLY A 167 -6.87 -1.39 0.58
C GLY A 167 -7.65 -0.09 0.70
N ARG A 168 -7.42 0.69 1.77
CA ARG A 168 -8.18 1.93 2.06
C ARG A 168 -7.26 3.11 2.34
N LEU A 169 -7.75 4.31 2.06
CA LEU A 169 -7.15 5.58 2.50
C LEU A 169 -8.15 6.36 3.35
N PRO A 170 -7.68 7.12 4.37
CA PRO A 170 -8.53 7.90 5.26
C PRO A 170 -9.03 9.20 4.60
N VAL A 171 -9.83 9.06 3.54
CA VAL A 171 -10.42 10.19 2.81
C VAL A 171 -11.79 10.56 3.38
N GLU A 172 -12.61 9.56 3.69
CA GLU A 172 -13.92 9.71 4.29
C GLU A 172 -13.94 8.93 5.61
N LEU A 173 -13.86 9.64 6.74
CA LEU A 173 -14.03 9.04 8.06
C LEU A 173 -15.49 8.67 8.27
N VAL A 174 -15.74 7.42 8.65
CA VAL A 174 -17.09 6.90 8.87
C VAL A 174 -17.21 6.33 10.26
N ALA A 175 -18.19 6.83 11.02
CA ALA A 175 -18.65 6.17 12.24
C ALA A 175 -19.17 4.78 11.90
N GLU A 176 -19.02 3.83 12.82
CA GLU A 176 -19.59 2.48 12.67
C GLU A 176 -21.07 2.60 12.31
N GLU A 177 -21.42 2.17 11.10
CA GLU A 177 -22.81 1.95 10.77
C GLU A 177 -23.21 0.71 11.54
N SER A 178 -24.03 0.89 12.58
CA SER A 178 -24.81 -0.19 13.17
C SER A 178 -25.39 -1.02 12.03
N GLU A 179 -25.03 -2.30 11.98
CA GLU A 179 -25.70 -3.29 11.14
C GLU A 179 -27.18 -3.33 11.53
N ASN A 180 -27.98 -2.44 10.96
CA ASN A 180 -29.40 -2.69 10.76
C ASN A 180 -29.50 -3.70 9.62
N LEU A 181 -29.11 -4.94 9.91
CA LEU A 181 -29.65 -6.10 9.21
C LEU A 181 -31.17 -6.04 9.47
N PRO A 182 -32.03 -5.88 8.44
CA PRO A 182 -33.45 -6.09 8.66
C PRO A 182 -33.61 -7.54 9.12
N SER A 183 -33.98 -7.72 10.38
CA SER A 183 -34.54 -8.96 10.87
C SER A 183 -35.78 -9.24 10.02
N GLU A 184 -35.68 -10.24 9.15
CA GLU A 184 -36.81 -10.78 8.43
C GLU A 184 -37.82 -11.32 9.47
N GLU A 185 -38.99 -10.67 9.55
CA GLU A 185 -40.22 -11.25 10.11
C GLU A 185 -41.00 -11.99 9.01
#